data_AF-A0A3B1AH28-F1
#
_entry.id   AF-A0A3B1AH28-F1
#
_cell.length_a   1.000
_cell.length_b   1.000
_cell.length_c   1.000
_cell.angle_alpha   90.00
_cell.angle_beta   90.00
_cell.angle_gamma   90.00
#
_symmetry.space_group_name_H-M   'P 1'
#
loop_
_entity.id
_entity.type
_entity.pdbx_description
1 polymer ?
#
loop_
_entity_poly.entity_id
_entity_poly.type
_entity_poly.pdbx_seq_one_letter_code
_entity_poly.pdbx_strand_id
1 'polypeptide(L)'
;MTTTMTLRLDDETNERLSNLAGATDRTKSYLAMQALKLFLENNEWQVQEIRQAVAEADSAGPDQFVDNDTVMAWMETWGTDHESQPPP
;
A
#
# COMPACT_ATOMS: atom_id res chain seq x y z
N MET A 1 7.95 -17.03 -18.37
CA MET A 1 7.43 -16.49 -19.66
C MET A 1 7.54 -14.98 -19.62
N THR A 2 7.77 -14.31 -20.75
CA THR A 2 7.87 -12.84 -20.83
C THR A 2 6.78 -12.31 -21.74
N THR A 3 6.16 -11.18 -21.36
CA THR A 3 5.13 -10.50 -22.15
C THR A 3 5.61 -9.09 -22.47
N THR A 4 5.34 -8.62 -23.69
CA THR A 4 5.71 -7.27 -24.13
C THR A 4 4.50 -6.35 -24.04
N MET A 5 4.70 -5.13 -23.56
CA MET A 5 3.73 -4.04 -23.61
C MET A 5 4.37 -2.80 -24.21
N THR A 6 3.56 -1.95 -24.84
CA THR A 6 4.00 -0.65 -25.37
C THR A 6 3.59 0.45 -24.40
N LEU A 7 4.53 1.31 -24.03
CA LEU A 7 4.32 2.47 -23.15
C LEU A 7 4.29 3.74 -23.99
N ARG A 8 3.26 4.57 -23.80
CA ARG A 8 3.22 5.93 -24.36
C ARG A 8 3.82 6.87 -23.33
N LEU A 9 4.86 7.60 -23.72
CA LEU A 9 5.52 8.60 -22.90
C LEU A 9 5.28 9.97 -23.52
N ASP A 10 5.05 10.98 -22.70
CA ASP A 10 5.20 12.37 -23.13
C ASP A 10 6.68 12.70 -23.39
N ASP A 11 6.93 13.81 -24.10
CA ASP A 11 8.26 14.20 -24.53
C ASP A 11 9.20 14.45 -23.35
N GLU A 12 8.72 15.09 -22.28
CA GLU A 12 9.50 15.38 -21.07
C GLU A 12 9.96 14.09 -20.39
N THR A 13 9.03 13.14 -20.18
CA THR A 13 9.33 11.84 -19.57
C THR A 13 10.33 11.05 -20.42
N ASN A 14 10.16 11.03 -21.74
CA ASN A 14 11.10 10.34 -22.63
C ASN A 14 12.50 10.98 -22.62
N GLU A 15 12.60 12.30 -22.57
CA GLU A 15 13.89 13.00 -22.48
C GLU A 15 14.60 12.69 -21.15
N ARG A 16 13.90 12.82 -20.02
CA ARG A 16 14.42 12.50 -18.69
C ARG A 16 14.91 11.05 -18.59
N LEU A 17 14.13 10.11 -19.13
CA LEU A 17 14.50 8.69 -19.17
C LEU A 17 15.71 8.43 -20.07
N SER A 18 15.83 9.16 -21.19
CA SER A 18 16.98 9.06 -22.11
C SER A 18 18.27 9.56 -21.47
N ASN A 19 18.20 10.67 -20.74
CA ASN A 19 19.35 11.24 -20.02
C ASN A 19 19.83 10.30 -18.91
N LEU A 20 18.90 9.75 -18.12
CA LEU A 20 19.24 8.79 -17.07
C LEU A 20 19.83 7.49 -17.63
N ALA A 21 19.26 6.98 -18.73
CA ALA A 21 19.78 5.82 -19.45
C ALA A 21 21.24 6.04 -19.88
N GLY A 22 21.54 7.18 -20.50
CA GLY A 22 22.89 7.54 -20.92
C GLY A 22 23.88 7.67 -19.75
N ALA A 23 23.45 8.31 -18.65
CA ALA A 23 24.30 8.49 -17.48
C ALA A 23 24.60 7.20 -16.70
N THR A 24 23.73 6.19 -16.82
CA THR A 24 23.84 4.93 -16.06
C THR A 24 24.32 3.75 -16.90
N ASP A 25 24.58 3.95 -18.19
CA ASP A 25 24.87 2.89 -19.17
C ASP A 25 23.81 1.78 -19.18
N ARG A 26 22.53 2.20 -19.15
CA ARG A 26 21.37 1.30 -19.15
C ARG A 26 20.42 1.64 -20.30
N THR A 27 19.62 0.68 -20.71
CA THR A 27 18.55 0.94 -21.68
C THR A 27 17.34 1.59 -21.00
N LYS A 28 16.57 2.38 -21.75
CA LYS A 28 15.31 2.97 -21.26
C LYS A 28 14.34 1.90 -20.76
N SER A 29 14.26 0.76 -21.46
CA SER A 29 13.42 -0.38 -21.07
C SER A 29 13.84 -1.00 -19.74
N TYR A 30 15.16 -1.13 -19.50
CA TYR A 30 15.66 -1.61 -18.22
C TYR A 30 15.23 -0.70 -17.06
N LEU A 31 15.40 0.62 -17.21
CA LEU A 31 15.03 1.59 -16.19
C LEU A 31 13.50 1.66 -15.99
N ALA A 32 12.72 1.61 -17.06
CA ALA A 32 11.26 1.56 -16.98
C ALA A 32 10.78 0.31 -16.23
N MET A 33 11.37 -0.86 -16.51
CA MET A 33 11.06 -2.09 -15.79
C MET A 33 11.50 -2.05 -14.33
N GLN A 34 12.64 -1.44 -14.03
CA GLN A 34 13.09 -1.26 -12.64
C GLN A 34 12.12 -0.36 -11.86
N ALA A 35 11.72 0.77 -12.44
CA ALA A 35 10.75 1.67 -11.83
C ALA A 35 9.38 1.00 -11.64
N LEU A 36 8.92 0.22 -12.63
CA LEU A 36 7.67 -0.54 -12.53
C LEU A 36 7.70 -1.57 -11.40
N LYS A 37 8.81 -2.31 -11.24
CA LYS A 37 8.96 -3.27 -10.13
C LYS A 37 8.88 -2.59 -8.78
N LEU A 38 9.63 -1.49 -8.60
CA LEU A 38 9.60 -0.72 -7.37
C LEU A 38 8.20 -0.16 -7.09
N PHE A 39 7.49 0.30 -8.13
CA PHE A 39 6.12 0.75 -8.00
C PHE A 39 5.19 -0.37 -7.54
N LEU A 40 5.27 -1.56 -8.14
CA LEU A 40 4.46 -2.71 -7.75
C LEU A 40 4.77 -3.13 -6.31
N GLU A 41 6.04 -3.32 -5.96
CA GLU A 41 6.47 -3.66 -4.61
C GLU A 41 5.94 -2.67 -3.57
N ASN A 42 5.96 -1.37 -3.87
CA ASN A 42 5.49 -0.32 -2.96
C ASN A 42 3.95 -0.21 -2.84
N ASN A 43 3.18 -0.73 -3.80
CA ASN A 43 1.73 -0.55 -3.81
C ASN A 43 0.97 -1.86 -3.56
N GLU A 44 1.53 -2.99 -3.98
CA GLU A 44 0.88 -4.29 -3.83
C GLU A 44 0.74 -4.70 -2.37
N TRP A 45 1.72 -4.39 -1.51
CA TRP A 45 1.63 -4.73 -0.09
C TRP A 45 0.40 -4.08 0.56
N GLN A 46 0.18 -2.78 0.34
CA GLN A 46 -0.94 -2.08 0.98
C GLN A 46 -2.29 -2.59 0.47
N VAL A 47 -2.40 -2.84 -0.83
CA VAL A 47 -3.63 -3.37 -1.42
C VAL A 47 -3.90 -4.80 -0.94
N GLN A 48 -2.87 -5.64 -0.79
CA GLN A 48 -3.00 -6.99 -0.25
C GLN A 48 -3.43 -6.97 1.22
N GLU A 49 -2.77 -6.17 2.06
CA GLU A 49 -3.12 -6.03 3.49
C GLU A 49 -4.55 -5.55 3.69
N ILE A 50 -4.99 -4.54 2.93
CA ILE A 50 -6.39 -4.06 2.99
C ILE A 50 -7.36 -5.17 2.61
N ARG A 51 -7.09 -5.89 1.50
CA ARG A 51 -7.96 -6.98 1.06
C ARG A 51 -8.01 -8.12 2.06
N GLN A 52 -6.89 -8.44 2.68
CA GLN A 52 -6.81 -9.47 3.71
C GLN A 52 -7.58 -9.04 4.96
N ALA A 53 -7.36 -7.83 5.48
CA ALA A 53 -8.07 -7.30 6.64
C ALA A 53 -9.59 -7.26 6.42
N VAL A 54 -10.04 -6.89 5.22
CA VAL A 54 -11.47 -6.94 4.86
C VAL A 54 -11.99 -8.37 4.85
N ALA A 55 -11.27 -9.31 4.24
CA ALA A 55 -11.68 -10.72 4.23
C ALA A 55 -11.72 -11.35 5.63
N GLU A 56 -10.78 -10.99 6.51
CA GLU A 56 -10.75 -11.39 7.92
C GLU A 56 -11.95 -10.81 8.67
N ALA A 57 -12.28 -9.54 8.45
CA ALA A 57 -13.47 -8.91 9.02
C ALA A 57 -14.78 -9.54 8.53
N ASP A 58 -14.90 -9.84 7.24
CA ASP A 58 -16.09 -10.46 6.65
C ASP A 58 -16.30 -11.91 7.13
N SER A 59 -15.21 -12.61 7.48
CA SER A 59 -15.25 -14.00 7.98
C SER A 59 -15.21 -14.10 9.50
N ALA A 60 -15.24 -12.96 10.19
CA ALA A 60 -15.04 -12.89 11.62
C ALA A 60 -16.18 -13.53 12.42
N GLY A 61 -15.81 -14.20 13.50
CA GLY A 61 -16.77 -14.65 14.51
C GLY A 61 -17.34 -13.48 15.33
N PRO A 62 -18.46 -13.68 16.04
CA PRO A 62 -19.13 -12.62 16.81
C PRO A 62 -18.27 -12.00 17.92
N ASP A 63 -17.22 -12.69 18.37
CA ASP A 63 -16.33 -12.26 19.46
C ASP A 63 -14.97 -11.72 18.97
N GLN A 64 -14.78 -11.54 17.66
CA GLN A 64 -13.51 -11.09 17.08
C GLN A 64 -13.43 -9.58 16.80
N PHE A 65 -14.58 -8.89 16.84
CA PHE A 65 -14.67 -7.45 16.64
C PHE A 65 -15.49 -6.83 17.77
N VAL A 66 -15.03 -5.68 18.25
CA VAL A 66 -15.74 -4.90 19.27
C VAL A 66 -16.50 -3.78 18.57
N ASP A 67 -17.71 -3.52 19.05
CA ASP A 67 -18.52 -2.41 18.54
C ASP A 67 -17.82 -1.06 18.74
N ASN A 68 -17.91 -0.20 17.72
CA ASN A 68 -17.22 1.09 17.69
C ASN A 68 -17.60 1.96 18.90
N ASP A 69 -18.86 1.97 19.32
CA ASP A 69 -19.29 2.82 20.43
C ASP A 69 -18.67 2.37 21.76
N THR A 70 -18.42 1.07 21.92
CA THR A 70 -17.73 0.50 23.09
C THR A 70 -16.26 0.93 23.11
N VAL A 71 -15.58 0.89 21.96
CA VAL A 71 -14.19 1.35 21.84
C VAL A 71 -14.07 2.84 22.09
N MET A 72 -14.98 3.64 21.51
CA MET A 72 -14.97 5.10 21.66
C MET A 72 -15.23 5.53 23.10
N ALA A 73 -16.17 4.89 23.80
CA ALA A 73 -16.45 5.17 25.21
C ALA A 73 -15.22 4.92 26.10
N TRP A 74 -14.46 3.84 25.83
CA TRP A 74 -13.20 3.60 26.53
C TRP A 74 -12.15 4.66 26.19
N MET A 75 -11.98 4.96 24.89
CA MET A 75 -10.98 5.91 24.39
C MET A 75 -11.16 7.32 24.96
N GLU A 76 -12.39 7.75 25.27
CA GLU A 76 -12.68 9.03 25.94
C GLU A 76 -12.11 9.12 27.37
N THR A 77 -11.98 7.97 28.05
CA THR A 77 -11.42 7.90 29.40
C THR A 77 -9.92 7.59 29.40
N TRP A 78 -9.37 7.19 28.27
CA TRP A 78 -8.00 6.69 28.15
C TRP A 78 -6.96 7.76 28.49
N GLY A 79 -6.03 7.45 29.40
CA GLY A 79 -4.99 8.39 29.84
C GLY A 79 -5.47 9.46 30.83
N THR A 80 -6.68 9.32 31.36
CA THR A 80 -7.22 10.19 32.42
C THR A 80 -7.14 9.51 33.79
N ASP A 81 -7.32 10.27 34.87
CA ASP A 81 -7.40 9.75 36.24
C ASP A 81 -8.62 8.81 36.47
N HIS A 82 -9.53 8.73 35.50
CA HIS A 82 -10.74 7.90 35.52
C HIS A 82 -10.79 6.90 34.35
N GLU A 83 -9.64 6.45 33.87
CA GLU A 83 -9.55 5.46 32.79
C GLU A 83 -10.38 4.19 33.09
N SER A 84 -11.29 3.87 32.17
CA SER A 84 -12.13 2.68 32.24
C SER A 84 -11.39 1.44 31.71
N GLN A 85 -11.93 0.24 31.96
CA GLN A 85 -11.30 -0.99 31.47
C GLN A 85 -11.33 -1.04 29.93
N PRO A 86 -10.23 -1.47 29.29
CA PRO A 86 -10.21 -1.64 27.85
C PRO A 86 -11.25 -2.68 27.42
N PRO A 87 -11.87 -2.51 26.24
CA PRO A 87 -12.74 -3.52 25.67
C PRO A 87 -12.00 -4.87 25.49
N PRO A 88 -12.73 -6.00 25.51
CA PRO A 88 -12.16 -7.34 25.46
C PRO A 88 -11.45 -7.66 24.14
#